data_AF-A0A9E4B653-F1
#
_entry.id   AF-A0A9E4B653-F1
#
_cell.length_a   1.000
_cell.length_b   1.000
_cell.length_c   1.000
_cell.angle_alpha   90.00
_cell.angle_beta   90.00
_cell.angle_gamma   90.00
#
_symmetry.space_group_name_H-M   'P 1'
#
loop_
_entity.id
_entity.type
_entity.pdbx_description
1 polymer ?
#
loop_
_entity_poly.entity_id
_entity_poly.type
_entity_poly.pdbx_seq_one_letter_code
_entity_poly.pdbx_strand_id
1 'polypeptide(L)'
;MSSTNVILVGVKGHVVCIRKSDGYELWRTHLRGTGTTSVCRDEDTAFAATKGHVYALNVNDGAIRWVNNLPKLGYGSCSLGTPNQGALAALQIIAQQQAAMVAALPAQARPYAEHCV
;
A
#
# COMPACT_ATOMS: atom_id res chain seq x y z
N MET A 1 22.19 -4.38 4.70
CA MET A 1 21.31 -3.85 5.76
C MET A 1 19.89 -4.09 5.31
N SER A 2 19.10 -4.85 6.08
CA SER A 2 17.81 -5.36 5.60
C SER A 2 16.84 -4.20 5.38
N SER A 3 16.55 -3.93 4.11
CA SER A 3 15.72 -2.81 3.64
C SER A 3 14.29 -2.84 4.19
N THR A 4 13.87 -3.91 4.87
CA THR A 4 12.49 -4.18 5.32
C THR A 4 12.08 -3.49 6.63
N ASN A 5 12.98 -2.78 7.35
CA ASN A 5 12.70 -2.33 8.73
C ASN A 5 12.35 -0.84 8.88
N VAL A 6 11.65 -0.26 7.90
CA VAL A 6 11.25 1.16 7.92
C VAL A 6 9.80 1.36 7.52
N ILE A 7 9.17 2.40 8.06
CA ILE A 7 7.83 2.88 7.76
C ILE A 7 7.97 4.22 7.04
N LEU A 8 7.25 4.39 5.94
CA LEU A 8 7.15 5.67 5.24
C LEU A 8 5.81 6.32 5.56
N VAL A 9 5.84 7.60 5.93
CA VAL A 9 4.66 8.38 6.30
C VAL A 9 4.57 9.62 5.42
N GLY A 10 3.48 9.75 4.69
CA GLY A 10 3.14 10.95 3.93
C GLY A 10 2.21 11.86 4.73
N VAL A 11 2.65 13.07 5.09
CA VAL A 11 1.83 14.01 5.88
C VAL A 11 2.14 15.46 5.54
N LYS A 12 1.09 16.25 5.21
CA LYS A 12 1.19 17.70 4.93
C LYS A 12 2.30 18.10 3.95
N GLY A 13 2.51 17.32 2.88
CA GLY A 13 3.59 17.58 1.92
C GLY A 13 4.96 17.12 2.39
N HIS A 14 5.06 16.35 3.47
CA HIS A 14 6.30 15.71 3.89
C HIS A 14 6.23 14.21 3.66
N VAL A 15 7.39 13.63 3.39
CA VAL A 15 7.64 12.19 3.52
C VAL A 15 8.60 12.02 4.68
N VAL A 16 8.22 11.18 5.64
CA VAL A 16 9.04 10.85 6.80
C VAL A 16 9.35 9.36 6.76
N CYS A 17 10.62 9.00 6.96
CA CYS A 17 11.04 7.63 7.13
C CYS A 17 11.34 7.36 8.58
N ILE A 18 10.69 6.33 9.11
CA ILE A 18 10.72 5.97 10.52
C ILE A 18 11.25 4.55 10.63
N ARG A 19 12.20 4.31 11.52
CA ARG A 19 12.66 2.96 11.83
C ARG A 19 11.56 2.20 12.55
N LYS A 20 11.20 1.03 12.04
CA LYS A 20 10.08 0.24 12.55
C LYS A 20 10.33 -0.33 13.96
N SER A 21 11.59 -0.51 14.36
CA SER A 21 11.94 -1.11 15.65
C SER A 21 11.67 -0.21 16.86
N ASP A 22 11.85 1.10 16.72
CA ASP A 22 11.84 2.05 17.83
C ASP A 22 11.06 3.35 17.53
N GLY A 23 10.61 3.55 16.30
CA GLY A 23 9.92 4.78 15.90
C GLY A 23 10.87 5.96 15.63
N TYR A 24 12.18 5.74 15.56
CA TYR A 24 13.14 6.80 15.32
C TYR A 24 13.03 7.35 13.88
N GLU A 25 12.95 8.67 13.74
CA GLU A 25 12.96 9.34 12.44
C GLU A 25 14.36 9.26 11.82
N LEU A 26 14.47 8.53 10.71
CA LEU A 26 15.72 8.40 9.96
C LEU A 26 15.96 9.62 9.08
N TRP A 27 14.93 10.07 8.38
CA TRP A 27 14.97 11.25 7.54
C TRP A 27 13.57 11.81 7.29
N ARG A 28 13.55 13.07 6.83
CA ARG A 28 12.35 13.79 6.43
C ARG A 28 12.63 14.62 5.19
N THR A 29 11.74 14.50 4.22
CA THR A 29 11.81 15.27 2.98
C THR A 29 10.57 16.11 2.83
N HIS A 30 10.74 17.42 2.65
CA HIS A 30 9.66 18.33 2.30
C HIS A 30 9.45 18.31 0.78
N LEU A 31 8.23 17.99 0.37
CA LEU A 31 7.77 18.04 -1.02
C LEU A 31 7.09 19.39 -1.29
N ARG A 32 6.92 19.73 -2.56
CA ARG A 32 6.24 20.96 -2.92
C ARG A 32 4.74 20.83 -2.70
N GLY A 33 4.21 21.65 -1.79
CA GLY A 33 2.78 21.85 -1.58
C GLY A 33 2.28 21.32 -0.24
N THR A 34 1.13 21.82 0.19
CA THR A 34 0.51 21.46 1.47
C THR A 34 -0.77 20.67 1.20
N GLY A 35 -0.73 19.34 1.32
CA GLY A 35 -1.89 18.48 1.07
C GLY A 35 -1.71 17.05 1.54
N THR A 36 -2.75 16.25 1.32
CA THR A 36 -2.69 14.79 1.48
C THR A 36 -1.54 14.25 0.64
N THR A 37 -0.69 13.45 1.25
CA THR A 37 0.52 12.92 0.61
C THR A 37 0.40 11.41 0.62
N SER A 38 0.15 10.82 -0.54
CA SER A 38 0.16 9.37 -0.70
C SER A 38 1.61 8.93 -0.85
N VAL A 39 2.03 7.87 -0.13
CA VAL A 39 3.39 7.33 -0.24
C VAL A 39 3.34 5.83 -0.49
N CYS A 40 4.22 5.35 -1.33
CA CYS A 40 4.48 3.94 -1.50
C CYS A 40 5.97 3.65 -1.62
N ARG A 41 6.32 2.37 -1.52
CA ARG A 41 7.68 1.90 -1.64
C ARG A 41 7.77 0.83 -2.70
N ASP A 42 8.86 0.89 -3.46
CA ASP A 42 9.33 -0.20 -4.31
C ASP A 42 10.85 -0.32 -4.13
N GLU A 43 11.30 -1.44 -3.56
CA GLU A 43 12.71 -1.71 -3.28
C GLU A 43 13.44 -0.56 -2.55
N ASP A 44 14.34 0.14 -3.25
CA ASP A 44 15.15 1.26 -2.76
C ASP A 44 14.57 2.65 -3.10
N THR A 45 13.36 2.69 -3.68
CA THR A 45 12.68 3.92 -4.07
C THR A 45 11.35 4.07 -3.33
N ALA A 46 11.17 5.24 -2.70
CA ALA A 46 9.90 5.69 -2.16
C ALA A 46 9.24 6.60 -3.21
N PHE A 47 8.00 6.31 -3.60
CA PHE A 47 7.23 7.22 -4.42
C PHE A 47 6.25 7.99 -3.53
N ALA A 48 6.15 9.29 -3.74
CA ALA A 48 5.21 10.14 -3.03
C ALA A 48 4.43 11.00 -4.02
N ALA A 49 3.13 11.13 -3.80
CA ALA A 49 2.26 11.98 -4.60
C ALA A 49 1.62 13.05 -3.72
N THR A 50 1.78 14.32 -4.11
CA THR A 50 1.11 15.44 -3.45
C THR A 50 0.83 16.55 -4.45
N LYS A 51 -0.36 17.15 -4.37
CA LYS A 51 -0.76 18.32 -5.17
C LYS A 51 -0.43 18.22 -6.66
N GLY A 52 -0.75 17.09 -7.30
CA GLY A 52 -0.52 16.92 -8.75
C GLY A 52 0.96 16.74 -9.11
N HIS A 53 1.83 16.44 -8.14
CA HIS A 53 3.22 16.08 -8.36
C HIS A 53 3.48 14.67 -7.84
N VAL A 54 4.30 13.91 -8.56
CA VAL A 54 4.85 12.62 -8.15
C VAL A 54 6.36 12.78 -7.99
N TYR A 55 6.88 12.27 -6.88
CA TYR A 55 8.27 12.32 -6.51
C TYR A 55 8.77 10.89 -6.35
N ALA A 56 9.97 10.61 -6.85
CA ALA A 56 10.72 9.45 -6.42
C ALA A 56 11.83 9.91 -5.47
N LEU A 57 11.89 9.27 -4.32
CA LEU A 57 12.86 9.52 -3.28
C LEU A 57 13.68 8.24 -3.05
N ASN A 58 14.95 8.39 -2.74
CA ASN A 58 15.76 7.27 -2.25
C ASN A 58 15.32 6.94 -0.81
N VAL A 59 15.06 5.66 -0.53
CA VAL A 59 14.57 5.21 0.79
C VAL A 59 15.62 5.37 1.88
N ASN A 60 16.91 5.41 1.53
CA ASN A 60 18.00 5.42 2.50
C ASN A 60 18.22 6.80 3.12
N ASP A 61 18.08 7.86 2.33
CA ASP A 61 18.43 9.24 2.71
C ASP A 61 17.28 10.25 2.49
N GLY A 62 16.20 9.85 1.82
CA GLY A 62 15.11 10.75 1.45
C GLY A 62 15.41 11.69 0.29
N ALA A 63 16.53 11.51 -0.42
CA ALA A 63 16.92 12.37 -1.53
C ALA A 63 15.97 12.21 -2.72
N ILE A 64 15.49 13.32 -3.27
CA ILE A 64 14.62 13.32 -4.45
C ILE A 64 15.45 12.94 -5.68
N ARG A 65 15.12 11.80 -6.29
CA ARG A 65 15.71 11.33 -7.55
C ARG A 65 15.11 12.02 -8.76
N TRP A 66 13.78 12.18 -8.77
CA TRP A 66 13.07 12.87 -9.85
C TRP A 66 11.70 13.40 -9.39
N VAL A 67 11.15 14.33 -10.18
CA VAL A 67 9.81 14.90 -9.99
C VAL A 67 9.06 14.86 -11.32
N ASN A 68 7.80 14.43 -11.29
CA ASN A 68 6.85 14.52 -12.39
C ASN A 68 5.68 15.41 -11.97
N ASN A 69 5.37 16.43 -12.76
CA ASN A 69 4.37 17.45 -12.42
C ASN A 69 2.95 17.13 -12.92
N LEU A 70 2.69 15.90 -13.38
CA LEU A 70 1.39 15.42 -13.90
C LEU A 70 0.62 16.51 -14.67
N PRO A 71 1.21 17.06 -15.75
CA PRO A 71 0.66 18.23 -16.40
C PRO A 71 -0.77 17.98 -16.87
N LYS A 72 -1.64 18.98 -16.67
CA LYS A 72 -3.04 19.00 -17.11
C LYS A 72 -3.98 18.00 -16.40
N LEU A 73 -3.57 17.39 -15.30
CA LEU A 73 -4.42 16.48 -14.50
C LEU A 73 -5.03 17.12 -13.24
N GLY A 74 -4.65 18.37 -12.92
CA GLY A 74 -5.17 19.10 -11.77
C GLY A 74 -4.60 18.63 -10.42
N TYR A 75 -5.30 18.97 -9.33
CA TYR A 75 -4.87 18.73 -7.94
C TYR A 75 -5.69 17.65 -7.24
N GLY A 76 -6.24 16.71 -8.01
CA GLY A 76 -7.10 15.62 -7.50
C GLY A 76 -6.35 14.62 -6.60
N SER A 77 -7.10 13.66 -6.07
CA SER A 77 -6.51 12.56 -5.31
C SER A 77 -5.62 11.71 -6.22
N CYS A 78 -4.42 11.38 -5.74
CA CYS A 78 -3.48 10.53 -6.47
C CYS A 78 -3.35 9.18 -5.75
N SER A 79 -3.57 8.10 -6.50
CA SER A 79 -3.29 6.73 -6.06
C SER A 79 -2.00 6.26 -6.72
N LEU A 80 -1.08 5.71 -5.93
CA LEU A 80 0.17 5.12 -6.41
C LEU A 80 0.02 3.60 -6.42
N GLY A 81 0.45 2.95 -7.49
CA GLY A 81 0.49 1.50 -7.61
C GLY A 81 1.88 1.05 -8.00
N THR A 82 2.53 0.26 -7.14
CA THR A 82 3.74 -0.48 -7.50
C THR A 82 3.39 -1.97 -7.62
N PRO A 83 4.06 -2.73 -8.50
CA PRO A 83 3.81 -4.18 -8.65
C PRO A 83 3.87 -4.92 -7.31
N ASN A 84 4.75 -4.45 -6.41
CA ASN A 84 4.97 -5.03 -5.10
C ASN A 84 3.97 -4.58 -4.02
N GLN A 85 3.11 -3.58 -4.29
CA GLN A 85 2.08 -3.12 -3.36
C GLN A 85 0.78 -3.92 -3.45
N GLY A 86 0.42 -4.41 -4.64
CA GLY A 86 -0.84 -5.11 -4.90
C GLY A 86 -0.81 -6.60 -4.61
N ALA A 87 0.37 -7.24 -4.68
CA ALA A 87 0.48 -8.69 -4.59
C ALA A 87 0.05 -9.24 -3.21
N LEU A 88 0.39 -8.55 -2.12
CA LEU A 88 0.02 -9.00 -0.77
C LEU A 88 -1.47 -8.74 -0.45
N ALA A 89 -2.03 -7.62 -0.91
CA ALA A 89 -3.46 -7.34 -0.72
C ALA A 89 -4.34 -8.28 -1.56
N ALA A 90 -3.96 -8.57 -2.80
CA ALA A 90 -4.69 -9.50 -3.67
C ALA A 90 -4.66 -10.94 -3.13
N LEU A 91 -3.52 -11.42 -2.62
CA LEU A 91 -3.42 -12.75 -1.99
C LEU A 91 -4.29 -12.86 -0.72
N GLN A 92 -4.35 -11.81 0.10
CA GLN A 92 -5.20 -11.78 1.29
C GLN A 92 -6.70 -11.83 0.95
N ILE A 93 -7.13 -11.11 -0.09
CA ILE A 93 -8.53 -11.12 -0.55
C ILE A 93 -8.92 -12.49 -1.10
N ILE A 94 -8.03 -13.14 -1.88
CA ILE A 94 -8.27 -14.50 -2.40
C ILE A 94 -8.35 -15.52 -1.24
N ALA A 95 -7.47 -15.42 -0.24
CA ALA A 95 -7.50 -16.29 0.94
C ALA A 95 -8.77 -16.11 1.79
N GLN A 96 -9.25 -14.87 1.98
CA GLN A 96 -10.51 -14.61 2.71
C GLN A 96 -11.75 -15.09 1.94
N GLN A 97 -11.77 -14.96 0.61
CA GLN A 97 -12.88 -15.47 -0.20
C GLN A 97 -12.94 -17.00 -0.22
N GLN A 98 -11.79 -17.69 -0.17
CA GLN A 98 -11.72 -19.15 -0.09
C GLN A 98 -12.24 -19.71 1.26
N ALA A 99 -12.02 -19.00 2.36
CA ALA A 99 -12.59 -19.40 3.66
C ALA A 99 -14.13 -19.32 3.68
N ALA A 100 -14.72 -18.33 2.98
CA ALA A 100 -16.16 -18.14 2.95
C ALA A 100 -16.90 -19.22 2.12
N MET A 101 -16.30 -19.70 1.02
CA MET A 101 -16.91 -20.74 0.17
C MET A 101 -16.94 -22.13 0.83
N VAL A 102 -15.96 -22.47 1.68
CA VAL A 102 -15.94 -23.76 2.41
C VAL A 102 -16.95 -23.77 3.56
N ALA A 103 -17.14 -22.63 4.23
CA ALA A 103 -18.13 -22.49 5.30
C ALA A 103 -19.59 -22.46 4.82
N ALA A 104 -19.82 -22.17 3.53
CA ALA A 104 -21.14 -22.07 2.92
C ALA A 104 -21.62 -23.36 2.23
N LEU A 105 -20.85 -24.46 2.30
CA LEU A 105 -21.33 -25.77 1.85
C LEU A 105 -22.53 -26.18 2.73
N PRO A 106 -23.76 -26.24 2.18
CA PRO A 106 -24.87 -26.76 2.95
C PRO A 106 -24.60 -28.26 3.21
N ALA A 107 -24.79 -28.69 4.45
CA ALA A 107 -24.82 -30.11 4.80
C ALA A 107 -26.05 -30.77 4.15
N GLN A 108 -25.99 -31.04 2.85
CA GLN A 108 -27.00 -31.82 2.14
C GLN A 108 -26.45 -33.18 1.77
N ALA A 109 -26.69 -34.14 2.67
CA ALA A 109 -27.09 -35.51 2.32
C ALA A 109 -27.48 -36.26 3.61
N ARG A 110 -28.71 -36.07 4.10
CA ARG A 110 -29.40 -37.16 4.81
C ARG A 110 -30.21 -37.90 3.75
N PRO A 111 -29.84 -39.12 3.35
CA PRO A 111 -30.71 -39.91 2.48
C PRO A 111 -32.02 -40.16 3.23
N TYR A 112 -33.13 -39.80 2.59
CA TYR A 112 -34.48 -40.14 3.00
C TYR A 112 -34.58 -41.68 2.95
N ALA A 113 -34.68 -42.33 4.10
CA ALA A 113 -35.06 -43.74 4.16
C ALA A 113 -36.58 -43.82 3.92
N GLU A 114 -36.97 -44.19 2.71
CA GLU A 114 -38.35 -44.51 2.39
C GLU A 114 -38.79 -45.73 3.23
N HIS A 115 -39.89 -45.54 3.94
CA HIS A 115 -40.53 -46.51 4.80
C HIS A 115 -41.74 -47.05 4.01
N CYS A 116 -41.78 -48.34 3.71
CA CYS A 116 -43.04 -49.03 3.40
C CYS A 116 -42.91 -50.51 3.78
N VAL A 117 -43.68 -50.89 4.80
CA VAL A 117 -44.15 -52.23 5.13
C VAL A 117 -45.29 -52.59 4.19
#